data_AF-A0AAD4H2H7-F1
#
_entry.id   AF-A0AAD4H2H7-F1
#
_cell.length_a   1.000
_cell.length_b   1.000
_cell.length_c   1.000
_cell.angle_alpha   90.00
_cell.angle_beta   90.00
_cell.angle_gamma   90.00
#
_symmetry.space_group_name_H-M   'P 1'
#
loop_
_entity.id
_entity.type
_entity.pdbx_description
1 polymer ?
#
loop_
_entity_poly.entity_id
_entity_poly.type
_entity_poly.pdbx_seq_one_letter_code
_entity_poly.pdbx_strand_id
1 'polypeptide(L)'
;MRTSLFLAVATALVASVSAHEGHDHGDATPSVCLTNPADASCANYSIPAANITSAITEICTASKFLPGCSLNNACTADKGLNPTYCAPLTVLATLCTAKEDTALTQAVCAKTYSVFCGATSLIPNCKTQVAFPGLPSGKLVTGAVYSVCQEMPGMSDCKICPGPDASGYSQCDEVSAWKGLCLDMPKMTQCPSYNAMCSSTTFAPF
;
A
#
# COMPACT_ATOMS: atom_id res chain seq x y z
N MET A 1 -71.09 30.76 24.30
CA MET A 1 -70.09 29.91 24.99
C MET A 1 -69.05 29.52 23.93
N ARG A 2 -67.88 30.18 23.90
CA ARG A 2 -66.57 29.59 24.25
C ARG A 2 -66.40 28.21 23.57
N THR A 3 -65.40 27.96 22.72
CA THR A 3 -63.98 28.04 23.09
C THR A 3 -63.11 27.96 21.83
N SER A 4 -62.16 28.88 21.69
CA SER A 4 -61.04 28.80 20.74
C SER A 4 -60.06 27.72 21.20
N LEU A 5 -59.62 26.84 20.30
CA LEU A 5 -58.55 25.89 20.57
C LEU A 5 -57.35 26.23 19.68
N PHE A 6 -56.38 26.93 20.26
CA PHE A 6 -55.07 27.19 19.69
C PHE A 6 -54.24 25.90 19.76
N LEU A 7 -53.82 25.36 18.62
CA LEU A 7 -52.79 24.31 18.56
C LEU A 7 -51.42 24.96 18.74
N ALA A 8 -50.79 24.71 19.89
CA ALA A 8 -49.40 25.06 20.15
C ALA A 8 -48.49 24.04 19.45
N VAL A 9 -47.62 24.53 18.57
CA VAL A 9 -46.53 23.74 17.97
C VAL A 9 -45.42 23.61 19.01
N ALA A 10 -45.31 22.44 19.64
CA ALA A 10 -44.22 22.10 20.53
C ALA A 10 -42.95 21.86 19.70
N THR A 11 -42.01 22.81 19.76
CA THR A 11 -40.67 22.66 19.21
C THR A 11 -39.88 21.72 20.12
N ALA A 12 -39.65 20.49 19.68
CA ALA A 12 -38.75 19.56 20.36
C ALA A 12 -37.31 20.01 20.10
N LEU A 13 -36.66 20.63 21.10
CA LEU A 13 -35.21 20.74 21.12
C LEU A 13 -34.64 19.34 21.31
N VAL A 14 -34.04 18.79 20.26
CA VAL A 14 -33.16 17.63 20.37
C VAL A 14 -31.86 18.12 21.01
N ALA A 15 -31.72 17.94 22.31
CA ALA A 15 -30.44 18.07 22.98
C ALA A 15 -29.53 16.98 22.42
N SER A 16 -28.53 17.38 21.63
CA SER A 16 -27.41 16.52 21.26
C SER A 16 -26.73 16.05 22.55
N VAL A 17 -26.91 14.77 22.89
CA VAL A 17 -26.12 14.11 23.92
C VAL A 17 -24.68 14.14 23.44
N SER A 18 -23.87 14.99 24.07
CA SER A 18 -22.42 14.94 23.93
C SER A 18 -21.99 13.53 24.33
N ALA A 19 -21.59 12.76 23.33
CA ALA A 19 -20.94 11.48 23.55
C ALA A 19 -19.75 11.73 24.47
N HIS A 20 -19.70 10.93 25.53
CA HIS A 20 -18.63 10.84 26.51
C HIS A 20 -17.26 10.99 25.81
N GLU A 21 -16.53 12.05 26.14
CA GLU A 21 -15.09 12.14 25.90
C GLU A 21 -14.45 10.96 26.65
N GLY A 22 -14.31 9.84 25.95
CA GLY A 22 -13.24 8.91 26.24
C GLY A 22 -11.96 9.69 26.08
N HIS A 23 -11.34 10.00 27.21
CA HIS A 23 -9.97 10.45 27.29
C HIS A 23 -9.12 9.37 26.62
N ASP A 24 -8.93 9.50 25.30
CA ASP A 24 -7.88 8.79 24.60
C ASP A 24 -6.61 9.26 25.30
N HIS A 25 -6.00 8.36 26.06
CA HIS A 25 -4.62 8.53 26.46
C HIS A 25 -3.87 8.63 25.15
N GLY A 26 -3.65 9.87 24.70
CA GLY A 26 -2.68 10.17 23.69
C GLY A 26 -1.39 9.53 24.18
N ASP A 27 -1.12 8.35 23.64
CA ASP A 27 0.20 7.76 23.66
C ASP A 27 1.02 8.77 22.88
N ALA A 28 1.53 9.75 23.62
CA ALA A 28 2.68 10.52 23.23
C ALA A 28 3.63 9.47 22.71
N THR A 29 3.85 9.49 21.39
CA THR A 29 4.81 8.66 20.71
C THR A 29 6.00 8.62 21.64
N PRO A 30 6.42 7.46 22.21
CA PRO A 30 7.61 7.45 23.00
C PRO A 30 8.67 7.98 22.03
N SER A 31 9.11 9.23 22.22
CA SER A 31 10.01 9.91 21.27
C SER A 31 11.28 9.09 21.09
N VAL A 32 11.57 8.24 22.09
CA VAL A 32 12.54 7.16 22.08
C VAL A 32 12.33 6.15 20.96
N CYS A 33 11.14 5.73 20.56
CA CYS A 33 10.96 4.75 19.48
C CYS A 33 11.17 5.32 18.08
N LEU A 34 11.02 6.63 17.92
CA LEU A 34 11.39 7.34 16.70
C LEU A 34 12.90 7.56 16.60
N THR A 35 13.60 7.71 17.73
CA THR A 35 15.04 8.01 17.75
C THR A 35 15.91 6.78 17.99
N ASN A 36 15.36 5.76 18.65
CA ASN A 36 15.98 4.50 19.03
C ASN A 36 14.91 3.38 19.07
N PRO A 37 14.53 2.82 17.91
CA PRO A 37 13.55 1.72 17.85
C PRO A 37 14.02 0.42 18.52
N ALA A 38 15.30 0.34 18.93
CA ALA A 38 15.87 -0.78 19.67
C ALA A 38 15.68 -0.66 21.19
N ASP A 39 15.09 0.43 21.69
CA ASP A 39 14.81 0.60 23.11
C ASP A 39 13.76 -0.42 23.59
N ALA A 40 13.96 -0.97 24.78
CA ALA A 40 13.04 -1.94 25.38
C ALA A 40 11.62 -1.38 25.55
N SER A 41 11.45 -0.06 25.71
CA SER A 41 10.13 0.58 25.77
C SER A 41 9.32 0.43 24.47
N CYS A 42 9.98 0.13 23.34
CA CYS A 42 9.33 0.00 22.04
C CYS A 42 8.71 -1.38 21.80
N ALA A 43 8.86 -2.32 22.73
CA ALA A 43 8.32 -3.68 22.62
C ALA A 43 6.79 -3.74 22.50
N ASN A 44 6.07 -2.71 22.94
CA ASN A 44 4.60 -2.59 22.82
C ASN A 44 4.17 -1.44 21.91
N TYR A 45 5.12 -0.73 21.30
CA TYR A 45 4.80 0.39 20.43
C TYR A 45 4.24 -0.12 19.10
N SER A 46 3.24 0.58 18.57
CA SER A 46 2.75 0.40 17.21
C SER A 46 2.91 1.71 16.45
N ILE A 47 3.51 1.62 15.27
CA ILE A 47 3.55 2.73 14.31
C ILE A 47 2.10 3.18 14.02
N PRO A 48 1.77 4.48 14.15
CA PRO A 48 0.43 4.98 13.88
C PRO A 48 -0.01 4.66 12.46
N ALA A 49 -1.22 4.10 12.32
CA ALA A 49 -1.77 3.73 11.02
C ALA A 49 -1.84 4.92 10.04
N ALA A 50 -2.12 6.13 10.56
CA ALA A 50 -2.13 7.35 9.77
C ALA A 50 -0.77 7.65 9.12
N ASN A 51 0.35 7.41 9.82
CA ASN A 51 1.69 7.63 9.28
C ASN A 51 1.99 6.63 8.14
N ILE A 52 1.56 5.37 8.31
CA ILE A 52 1.73 4.33 7.30
C ILE A 52 0.92 4.66 6.04
N THR A 53 -0.38 4.95 6.20
CA THR A 53 -1.27 5.27 5.08
C THR A 53 -0.84 6.54 4.35
N SER A 54 -0.40 7.56 5.08
CA SER A 54 0.12 8.80 4.48
C SER A 54 1.38 8.53 3.66
N ALA A 55 2.30 7.70 4.14
CA ALA A 55 3.52 7.35 3.42
C ALA A 55 3.22 6.60 2.11
N ILE A 56 2.33 5.60 2.17
CA ILE A 56 1.88 4.85 0.99
C ILE A 56 1.24 5.81 -0.02
N THR A 57 0.34 6.69 0.44
CA THR A 57 -0.34 7.67 -0.42
C THR A 57 0.66 8.61 -1.09
N GLU A 58 1.63 9.12 -0.33
CA GLU A 58 2.67 10.03 -0.85
C GLU A 58 3.50 9.35 -1.95
N ILE A 59 4.01 8.14 -1.69
CA ILE A 59 4.80 7.38 -2.66
C ILE A 59 3.95 7.05 -3.90
N CYS A 60 2.75 6.51 -3.72
CA CYS A 60 1.94 6.03 -4.84
C CYS A 60 1.26 7.13 -5.65
N THR A 61 1.10 8.33 -5.09
CA THR A 61 0.69 9.51 -5.87
C THR A 61 1.83 9.98 -6.78
N ALA A 62 3.08 9.94 -6.30
CA ALA A 62 4.24 10.37 -7.06
C ALA A 62 4.76 9.30 -8.05
N SER A 63 4.55 8.02 -7.75
CA SER A 63 5.17 6.89 -8.47
C SER A 63 4.21 5.70 -8.54
N LYS A 64 3.04 5.92 -9.13
CA LYS A 64 1.96 4.91 -9.26
C LYS A 64 2.36 3.60 -9.97
N PHE A 65 3.45 3.62 -10.74
CA PHE A 65 3.96 2.51 -11.54
C PHE A 65 4.82 1.51 -10.73
N LEU A 66 5.12 1.83 -9.47
CA LEU A 66 5.88 0.93 -8.61
C LEU A 66 5.04 -0.31 -8.26
N PRO A 67 5.59 -1.53 -8.32
CA PRO A 67 4.88 -2.75 -7.95
C PRO A 67 4.22 -2.72 -6.57
N GLY A 68 4.85 -2.10 -5.57
CA GLY A 68 4.25 -1.93 -4.24
C GLY A 68 2.97 -1.06 -4.26
N CYS A 69 2.80 -0.18 -5.24
CA CYS A 69 1.60 0.61 -5.43
C CYS A 69 0.49 -0.20 -6.11
N SER A 70 0.82 -1.07 -7.05
CA SER A 70 -0.13 -2.05 -7.59
C SER A 70 -0.63 -3.00 -6.51
N LEU A 71 0.27 -3.46 -5.63
CA LEU A 71 -0.07 -4.22 -4.44
C LEU A 71 -1.07 -3.46 -3.54
N ASN A 72 -0.80 -2.19 -3.24
CA ASN A 72 -1.70 -1.35 -2.47
C ASN A 72 -3.09 -1.27 -3.13
N ASN A 73 -3.13 -1.01 -4.43
CA ASN A 73 -4.38 -0.89 -5.19
C ASN A 73 -5.21 -2.17 -5.08
N ALA A 74 -4.60 -3.34 -5.29
CA ALA A 74 -5.29 -4.62 -5.17
C ALA A 74 -5.86 -4.84 -3.76
N CYS A 75 -5.06 -4.59 -2.71
CA CYS A 75 -5.50 -4.68 -1.31
C CYS A 75 -6.61 -3.69 -0.93
N THR A 76 -6.68 -2.54 -1.62
CA THR A 76 -7.78 -1.60 -1.44
C THR A 76 -9.05 -2.06 -2.17
N ALA A 77 -8.90 -2.67 -3.34
CA ALA A 77 -9.99 -3.10 -4.20
C ALA A 77 -10.66 -4.40 -3.72
N ASP A 78 -9.90 -5.36 -3.20
CA ASP A 78 -10.41 -6.65 -2.74
C ASP A 78 -9.99 -6.95 -1.29
N LYS A 79 -11.00 -7.05 -0.41
CA LYS A 79 -10.83 -7.36 1.02
C LYS A 79 -10.76 -8.86 1.32
N GLY A 80 -11.03 -9.71 0.34
CA GLY A 80 -10.86 -11.17 0.44
C GLY A 80 -9.42 -11.63 0.27
N LEU A 81 -8.54 -10.73 -0.17
CA LEU A 81 -7.11 -10.96 -0.27
C LEU A 81 -6.45 -11.24 1.09
N ASN A 82 -5.30 -11.94 1.06
CA ASN A 82 -4.63 -12.38 2.28
C ASN A 82 -4.27 -11.17 3.18
N PRO A 83 -4.82 -11.09 4.41
CA PRO A 83 -4.66 -9.92 5.27
C PRO A 83 -3.21 -9.72 5.74
N THR A 84 -2.37 -10.77 5.67
CA THR A 84 -0.93 -10.67 5.99
C THR A 84 -0.21 -9.79 4.99
N TYR A 85 -0.52 -9.95 3.69
CA TYR A 85 0.11 -9.19 2.61
C TYR A 85 -0.58 -7.84 2.38
N CYS A 86 -1.87 -7.76 2.70
CA CYS A 86 -2.62 -6.50 2.66
C CYS A 86 -2.57 -5.67 3.94
N ALA A 87 -1.76 -6.09 4.93
CA ALA A 87 -1.49 -5.26 6.09
C ALA A 87 -0.77 -3.98 5.65
N PRO A 88 -1.19 -2.77 6.08
CA PRO A 88 -0.60 -1.52 5.61
C PRO A 88 0.92 -1.44 5.80
N LEU A 89 1.47 -1.97 6.91
CA LEU A 89 2.91 -1.96 7.10
C LEU A 89 3.63 -2.94 6.17
N THR A 90 3.01 -4.06 5.78
CA THR A 90 3.55 -4.97 4.74
C THR A 90 3.65 -4.24 3.39
N VAL A 91 2.61 -3.49 3.01
CA VAL A 91 2.61 -2.68 1.78
C VAL A 91 3.71 -1.62 1.83
N LEU A 92 3.82 -0.87 2.95
CA LEU A 92 4.87 0.12 3.12
C LEU A 92 6.27 -0.52 3.15
N ALA A 93 6.45 -1.65 3.83
CA ALA A 93 7.70 -2.40 3.84
C ALA A 93 8.13 -2.80 2.42
N THR A 94 7.16 -3.20 1.60
CA THR A 94 7.37 -3.55 0.18
C THR A 94 7.90 -2.36 -0.63
N LEU A 95 7.24 -1.20 -0.48
CA LEU A 95 7.66 0.06 -1.12
C LEU A 95 9.05 0.54 -0.66
N CYS A 96 9.45 0.18 0.55
CA CYS A 96 10.71 0.58 1.16
C CYS A 96 11.83 -0.47 1.03
N THR A 97 11.66 -1.48 0.17
CA THR A 97 12.75 -2.42 -0.13
C THR A 97 13.72 -1.85 -1.17
N ALA A 98 14.96 -2.35 -1.17
CA ALA A 98 15.94 -2.04 -2.23
C ALA A 98 15.59 -2.65 -3.60
N LYS A 99 14.59 -3.53 -3.68
CA LYS A 99 14.08 -4.04 -4.96
C LYS A 99 13.19 -3.03 -5.65
N GLU A 100 12.52 -2.17 -4.87
CA GLU A 100 11.89 -0.98 -5.42
C GLU A 100 12.94 0.07 -5.78
N ASP A 101 12.53 1.10 -6.51
CA ASP A 101 13.44 2.19 -6.86
C ASP A 101 13.62 3.14 -5.68
N THR A 102 14.74 2.96 -4.97
CA THR A 102 15.09 3.77 -3.80
C THR A 102 15.21 5.26 -4.16
N ALA A 103 15.54 5.64 -5.39
CA ALA A 103 15.58 7.05 -5.77
C ALA A 103 14.19 7.70 -5.69
N LEU A 104 13.13 6.90 -5.84
CA LEU A 104 11.73 7.35 -5.78
C LEU A 104 11.14 7.23 -4.36
N THR A 105 11.56 6.22 -3.58
CA THR A 105 10.90 5.91 -2.30
C THR A 105 11.68 6.36 -1.07
N GLN A 106 13.01 6.52 -1.16
CA GLN A 106 13.89 6.67 0.01
C GLN A 106 13.54 7.86 0.90
N ALA A 107 13.15 9.01 0.33
CA ALA A 107 12.82 10.20 1.12
C ALA A 107 11.63 9.95 2.07
N VAL A 108 10.60 9.24 1.59
CA VAL A 108 9.43 8.88 2.39
C VAL A 108 9.73 7.72 3.33
N CYS A 109 10.45 6.72 2.84
CA CYS A 109 10.84 5.55 3.62
C CYS A 109 11.76 5.90 4.79
N ALA A 110 12.68 6.86 4.62
CA ALA A 110 13.59 7.31 5.67
C ALA A 110 12.85 7.93 6.86
N LYS A 111 11.76 8.69 6.62
CA LYS A 111 10.96 9.35 7.66
C LYS A 111 9.84 8.49 8.24
N THR A 112 9.56 7.32 7.66
CA THR A 112 8.44 6.45 8.07
C THR A 112 8.90 5.02 8.36
N TYR A 113 9.06 4.17 7.35
CA TYR A 113 9.40 2.76 7.58
C TYR A 113 10.79 2.56 8.18
N SER A 114 11.82 3.18 7.60
CA SER A 114 13.22 2.90 7.94
C SER A 114 13.61 3.42 9.32
N VAL A 115 12.97 4.50 9.78
CA VAL A 115 13.22 5.05 11.12
C VAL A 115 12.68 4.13 12.22
N PHE A 116 11.60 3.39 11.96
CA PHE A 116 11.01 2.46 12.93
C PHE A 116 11.49 1.02 12.75
N CYS A 117 11.60 0.54 11.51
CA CYS A 117 11.80 -0.86 11.17
C CYS A 117 13.24 -1.19 10.72
N GLY A 118 14.23 -0.73 11.49
CA GLY A 118 15.62 -1.18 11.34
C GLY A 118 15.85 -2.61 11.83
N ALA A 119 17.01 -3.19 11.48
CA ALA A 119 17.36 -4.58 11.84
C ALA A 119 17.34 -4.87 13.36
N THR A 120 17.59 -3.85 14.18
CA THR A 120 17.60 -3.95 15.65
C THR A 120 16.29 -3.51 16.30
N SER A 121 15.26 -3.17 15.51
CA SER A 121 13.98 -2.69 16.04
C SER A 121 13.33 -3.72 16.96
N LEU A 122 12.82 -3.24 18.10
CA LEU A 122 12.00 -4.02 19.03
C LEU A 122 10.50 -3.83 18.79
N ILE A 123 10.11 -2.97 17.84
CA ILE A 123 8.71 -2.74 17.47
C ILE A 123 8.14 -4.02 16.84
N PRO A 124 7.09 -4.64 17.42
CA PRO A 124 6.65 -5.98 17.00
C PRO A 124 6.19 -6.09 15.55
N ASN A 125 5.45 -5.09 15.05
CA ASN A 125 4.88 -5.13 13.70
C ASN A 125 5.96 -5.03 12.61
N CYS A 126 7.14 -4.46 12.89
CA CYS A 126 8.28 -4.48 11.96
C CYS A 126 8.82 -5.90 11.69
N LYS A 127 8.60 -6.85 12.60
CA LYS A 127 9.05 -8.25 12.46
C LYS A 127 8.00 -9.15 11.82
N THR A 128 6.72 -8.83 11.99
CA THR A 128 5.60 -9.67 11.54
C THR A 128 4.97 -9.19 10.24
N GLN A 129 5.07 -7.89 9.93
CA GLN A 129 4.55 -7.27 8.69
C GLN A 129 5.73 -6.87 7.79
N VAL A 130 6.40 -7.90 7.27
CA VAL A 130 7.56 -7.77 6.38
C VAL A 130 7.12 -7.52 4.93
N ALA A 131 8.05 -7.04 4.10
CA ALA A 131 7.81 -6.82 2.68
C ALA A 131 7.27 -8.08 1.97
N PHE A 132 6.44 -7.85 0.96
CA PHE A 132 5.84 -8.91 0.17
C PHE A 132 6.91 -9.78 -0.50
N PRO A 133 6.91 -11.11 -0.28
CA PRO A 133 7.93 -11.99 -0.83
C PRO A 133 7.77 -12.14 -2.34
N GLY A 134 8.86 -11.97 -3.08
CA GLY A 134 8.89 -12.28 -4.51
C GLY A 134 8.32 -11.20 -5.43
N LEU A 135 7.99 -10.00 -4.93
CA LEU A 135 7.67 -8.89 -5.83
C LEU A 135 8.90 -8.53 -6.68
N PRO A 136 8.78 -8.47 -8.02
CA PRO A 136 9.85 -7.98 -8.88
C PRO A 136 10.01 -6.47 -8.74
N SER A 137 11.14 -5.94 -9.21
CA SER A 137 11.34 -4.49 -9.30
C SER A 137 10.48 -3.89 -10.40
N GLY A 138 10.08 -2.62 -10.23
CA GLY A 138 9.31 -1.91 -11.26
C GLY A 138 9.99 -1.95 -12.64
N LYS A 139 11.29 -1.67 -12.73
CA LYS A 139 12.04 -1.71 -14.00
C LYS A 139 12.03 -3.07 -14.68
N LEU A 140 12.01 -4.16 -13.91
CA LEU A 140 11.89 -5.51 -14.46
C LEU A 140 10.50 -5.70 -15.09
N VAL A 141 9.45 -5.29 -14.38
CA VAL A 141 8.06 -5.35 -14.87
C VAL A 141 7.90 -4.47 -16.11
N THR A 142 8.40 -3.23 -16.09
CA THR A 142 8.42 -2.32 -17.25
C THR A 142 9.06 -3.00 -18.46
N GLY A 143 10.28 -3.53 -18.30
CA GLY A 143 11.01 -4.17 -19.39
C GLY A 143 10.28 -5.40 -19.93
N ALA A 144 9.67 -6.19 -19.05
CA ALA A 144 8.88 -7.36 -19.43
C ALA A 144 7.65 -6.97 -20.25
N VAL A 145 6.83 -6.05 -19.76
CA VAL A 145 5.63 -5.56 -20.45
C VAL A 145 6.00 -4.92 -21.79
N TYR A 146 7.00 -4.03 -21.79
CA TYR A 146 7.47 -3.38 -23.02
C TYR A 146 7.95 -4.41 -24.05
N SER A 147 8.75 -5.40 -23.65
CA SER A 147 9.23 -6.45 -24.55
C SER A 147 8.07 -7.23 -25.19
N VAL A 148 7.07 -7.63 -24.40
CA VAL A 148 5.88 -8.32 -24.91
C VAL A 148 5.12 -7.45 -25.91
N CYS A 149 4.96 -6.16 -25.60
CA CYS A 149 4.22 -5.24 -26.46
C CYS A 149 4.96 -4.88 -27.76
N GLN A 150 6.28 -4.99 -27.80
CA GLN A 150 7.05 -4.87 -29.04
C GLN A 150 6.90 -6.12 -29.93
N GLU A 151 6.78 -7.30 -29.33
CA GLU A 151 6.55 -8.56 -30.06
C GLU A 151 5.09 -8.68 -30.54
N MET A 152 4.14 -8.25 -29.71
CA MET A 152 2.69 -8.40 -29.93
C MET A 152 1.93 -7.09 -29.60
N PRO A 153 2.05 -6.06 -30.44
CA PRO A 153 1.45 -4.74 -30.17
C PRO A 153 -0.09 -4.72 -30.16
N GLY A 154 -0.74 -5.79 -30.64
CA GLY A 154 -2.20 -5.90 -30.70
C GLY A 154 -2.88 -6.30 -29.40
N MET A 155 -2.14 -6.71 -28.36
CA MET A 155 -2.71 -7.16 -27.09
C MET A 155 -3.40 -5.99 -26.35
N SER A 156 -4.50 -6.27 -25.65
CA SER A 156 -5.28 -5.25 -24.94
C SER A 156 -4.46 -4.54 -23.88
N ASP A 157 -3.64 -5.29 -23.13
CA ASP A 157 -2.82 -4.75 -22.04
C ASP A 157 -1.70 -3.83 -22.56
N CYS A 158 -1.26 -4.03 -23.81
CA CYS A 158 -0.31 -3.14 -24.48
C CYS A 158 -0.90 -1.77 -24.86
N LYS A 159 -2.23 -1.62 -24.82
CA LYS A 159 -2.89 -0.32 -25.00
C LYS A 159 -3.02 0.45 -23.70
N ILE A 160 -2.87 -0.24 -22.55
CA ILE A 160 -2.99 0.35 -21.21
C ILE A 160 -1.68 1.03 -20.79
N CYS A 161 -0.55 0.46 -21.20
CA CYS A 161 0.78 0.95 -20.85
C CYS A 161 1.54 1.49 -22.09
N PRO A 162 1.85 2.79 -22.15
CA PRO A 162 2.73 3.31 -23.20
C PRO A 162 4.15 2.75 -23.04
N GLY A 163 5.01 2.95 -24.04
CA GLY A 163 6.43 2.63 -23.88
C GLY A 163 7.07 3.43 -22.73
N PRO A 164 8.19 2.94 -22.16
CA PRO A 164 8.85 3.60 -21.04
C PRO A 164 9.39 4.98 -21.46
N ASP A 165 9.29 5.94 -20.53
CA ASP A 165 9.87 7.28 -20.71
C ASP A 165 11.38 7.32 -20.32
N ALA A 166 11.96 8.52 -20.24
CA ALA A 166 13.37 8.69 -19.91
C ALA A 166 13.76 8.20 -18.50
N SER A 167 12.79 8.02 -17.60
CA SER A 167 12.99 7.42 -16.27
C SER A 167 13.06 5.89 -16.31
N GLY A 168 12.71 5.28 -17.45
CA GLY A 168 12.70 3.84 -17.65
C GLY A 168 11.44 3.16 -17.13
N TYR A 169 10.33 3.91 -16.96
CA TYR A 169 9.03 3.42 -16.53
C TYR A 169 7.93 3.77 -17.54
N SER A 170 6.97 2.87 -17.72
CA SER A 170 5.70 3.20 -18.36
C SER A 170 4.79 3.80 -17.30
N GLN A 171 4.25 5.00 -17.53
CA GLN A 171 3.44 5.77 -16.57
C GLN A 171 2.03 5.18 -16.34
N CYS A 172 1.93 3.88 -16.05
CA CYS A 172 0.74 3.05 -15.89
C CYS A 172 0.92 2.04 -14.74
N ASP A 173 -0.10 1.22 -14.45
CA ASP A 173 0.03 0.07 -13.55
C ASP A 173 0.56 -1.15 -14.32
N GLU A 174 1.89 -1.25 -14.39
CA GLU A 174 2.58 -2.29 -15.17
C GLU A 174 2.41 -3.69 -14.58
N VAL A 175 2.24 -3.82 -13.27
CA VAL A 175 2.00 -5.13 -12.65
C VAL A 175 0.65 -5.69 -13.09
N SER A 176 -0.38 -4.84 -13.13
CA SER A 176 -1.70 -5.22 -13.65
C SER A 176 -1.64 -5.62 -15.14
N ALA A 177 -0.90 -4.88 -15.96
CA ALA A 177 -0.70 -5.23 -17.37
C ALA A 177 0.08 -6.55 -17.53
N TRP A 178 1.16 -6.73 -16.76
CA TRP A 178 1.97 -7.94 -16.79
C TRP A 178 1.19 -9.18 -16.33
N LYS A 179 0.31 -9.01 -15.32
CA LYS A 179 -0.65 -10.03 -14.89
C LYS A 179 -1.55 -10.48 -16.04
N GLY A 180 -2.19 -9.55 -16.75
CA GLY A 180 -3.06 -9.87 -17.89
C GLY A 180 -2.31 -10.67 -18.96
N LEU A 181 -1.15 -10.15 -19.39
CA LEU A 181 -0.30 -10.78 -20.40
C LEU A 181 0.15 -12.20 -19.99
N CYS A 182 0.57 -12.39 -18.75
CA CYS A 182 1.05 -13.68 -18.27
C CYS A 182 -0.06 -14.68 -17.93
N LEU A 183 -1.28 -14.23 -17.65
CA LEU A 183 -2.43 -15.13 -17.55
C LEU A 183 -2.89 -15.61 -18.93
N ASP A 184 -2.88 -14.74 -19.92
CA ASP A 184 -3.26 -15.07 -21.29
C ASP A 184 -2.22 -16.00 -21.96
N MET A 185 -0.94 -15.77 -21.71
CA MET A 185 0.16 -16.53 -22.31
C MET A 185 1.26 -16.89 -21.28
N PRO A 186 1.00 -17.86 -20.39
CA PRO A 186 1.88 -18.16 -19.24
C PRO A 186 3.27 -18.69 -19.62
N LYS A 187 3.48 -19.08 -20.89
CA LYS A 187 4.75 -19.61 -21.41
C LYS A 187 5.60 -18.57 -22.13
N MET A 188 5.21 -17.29 -22.11
CA MET A 188 6.06 -16.21 -22.63
C MET A 188 7.38 -16.15 -21.86
N THR A 189 8.46 -15.76 -22.54
CA THR A 189 9.80 -15.69 -21.96
C THR A 189 9.90 -14.63 -20.86
N GLN A 190 8.99 -13.66 -20.85
CA GLN A 190 8.88 -12.56 -19.88
C GLN A 190 8.07 -12.93 -18.62
N CYS A 191 7.40 -14.09 -18.59
CA CYS A 191 6.55 -14.52 -17.48
C CYS A 191 7.17 -15.42 -16.37
N PRO A 192 8.41 -15.96 -16.46
CA PRO A 192 8.94 -16.83 -15.40
C PRO A 192 8.97 -16.18 -14.00
N SER A 193 9.34 -14.90 -13.89
CA SER A 193 9.37 -14.19 -12.60
C SER A 193 7.96 -14.00 -12.03
N TYR A 194 6.98 -13.73 -12.88
CA TYR A 194 5.58 -13.65 -12.50
C TYR A 194 5.09 -15.02 -12.02
N ASN A 195 5.34 -16.08 -12.79
CA ASN A 195 4.96 -17.45 -12.44
C ASN A 195 5.61 -17.89 -11.12
N ALA A 196 6.86 -17.52 -10.89
CA ALA A 196 7.56 -17.80 -9.63
C ALA A 196 6.89 -17.07 -8.45
N MET A 197 6.59 -15.77 -8.60
CA MET A 197 5.85 -15.00 -7.60
C MET A 197 4.49 -15.64 -7.29
N CYS A 198 3.73 -16.01 -8.32
CA CYS A 198 2.42 -16.67 -8.18
C CYS A 198 2.50 -18.06 -7.54
N SER A 199 3.56 -18.83 -7.82
CA SER A 199 3.74 -20.16 -7.20
C SER A 199 4.14 -20.09 -5.73
N SER A 200 4.77 -18.99 -5.32
CA SER A 200 5.28 -18.79 -3.96
C SER A 200 4.27 -18.18 -3.00
N THR A 201 3.16 -17.65 -3.52
CA THR A 201 2.13 -16.97 -2.71
C THR A 201 0.74 -17.24 -3.27
N THR A 202 -0.23 -17.59 -2.43
CA THR A 202 -1.66 -17.68 -2.81
C THR A 202 -2.31 -16.34 -3.13
N PHE A 203 -1.55 -15.26 -2.97
CA PHE A 203 -1.93 -13.89 -3.23
C PHE A 203 -1.57 -13.54 -4.69
N ALA A 204 -0.51 -14.15 -5.22
CA ALA A 204 -0.20 -14.29 -6.63
C ALA A 204 -1.40 -14.59 -7.58
N PRO A 205 -1.91 -13.72 -8.48
CA PRO A 205 -1.58 -12.34 -8.77
C PRO A 205 -2.71 -11.43 -8.28
N PHE A 206 -2.41 -10.53 -7.35
CA PHE A 206 -3.35 -9.46 -6.99
C PHE A 206 -3.68 -8.65 -8.26
#